data_AF-A0A6P7GP78-F1
#
_entry.id   AF-A0A6P7GP78-F1
#
_cell.length_a   1.000
_cell.length_b   1.000
_cell.length_c   1.000
_cell.angle_alpha   90.00
_cell.angle_beta   90.00
_cell.angle_gamma   90.00
#
_symmetry.space_group_name_H-M   'P 1'
#
loop_
_entity.id
_entity.type
_entity.pdbx_description
1 polymer ?
#
loop_
_entity_poly.entity_id
_entity_poly.type
_entity_poly.pdbx_seq_one_letter_code
_entity_poly.pdbx_strand_id
1 'polypeptide(L)'
;MLEKRLILAIRELINSYVKLKPPVSQLGSEDFLLAIINATEFFVDGKTLSKFILHRTINTVALILHSPVYLLPLMKTPFIEKISKLTEYIHSVNCEICYRFNFVANEVLKKLTEIAESAVGKGNLAHELLRGSDEFRTQLVLSIIYVVENKSILFKLLLNCGGLNTIMSILRGDSICKNQSIKGICILACKRLKIKNPKAVAIKLGFGVKDQMKPSENPVNVVTFKLDDGMCIKADRDYLTNKSDYFNRLLTGHFKESSEDEIHLHDVKSQTLNCLLQILTDKDIWHKADIDTLLDVILLSDGYLMNDLSCFVTNFVEKHRINCMTVPTIYRWSLESGLNLLRVESVAYALVAHIPDVSRFKMFDSLFALGYSDELTDDIEKLLLRYLNSFQN
;
A
#
# COMPACT_ATOMS: atom_id res chain seq x y z
N MET A 1 -9.47 48.68 8.28
CA MET A 1 -10.47 48.75 9.38
C MET A 1 -11.84 48.23 8.95
N LEU A 2 -12.29 48.53 7.72
CA LEU A 2 -13.55 48.02 7.13
C LEU A 2 -13.61 46.49 7.05
N GLU A 3 -12.57 45.84 6.53
CA GLU A 3 -12.53 44.37 6.36
C GLU A 3 -12.75 43.61 7.67
N LYS A 4 -12.12 44.07 8.76
CA LYS A 4 -12.30 43.49 10.11
C LYS A 4 -13.75 43.59 10.58
N ARG A 5 -14.43 44.71 10.31
CA ARG A 5 -15.85 44.91 10.67
C ARG A 5 -16.76 44.03 9.81
N LEU A 6 -16.45 43.88 8.52
CA LEU A 6 -17.19 43.02 7.61
C LEU A 6 -17.13 41.55 8.04
N ILE A 7 -15.94 41.04 8.38
CA ILE A 7 -15.76 39.65 8.86
C ILE A 7 -16.51 39.42 10.17
N LEU A 8 -16.47 40.39 11.09
CA LEU A 8 -17.23 40.31 12.35
C LEU A 8 -18.74 40.26 12.10
N ALA A 9 -19.26 41.11 11.21
CA ALA A 9 -20.66 41.11 10.83
C ALA A 9 -21.08 39.80 10.15
N ILE A 10 -20.28 39.29 9.21
CA ILE A 10 -20.51 37.98 8.56
C ILE A 10 -20.55 36.87 9.63
N ARG A 11 -19.64 36.89 10.61
CA ARG A 11 -19.64 35.89 11.68
C ARG A 11 -20.85 35.99 12.59
N GLU A 12 -21.25 37.20 13.00
CA GLU A 12 -22.45 37.39 13.81
C GLU A 12 -23.70 36.89 13.10
N LEU A 13 -23.76 37.12 11.78
CA LEU A 13 -24.79 36.59 10.91
C LEU A 13 -24.74 35.05 10.85
N ILE A 14 -23.58 34.44 10.61
CA ILE A 14 -23.45 32.97 10.60
C ILE A 14 -23.86 32.39 11.96
N ASN A 15 -23.41 32.98 13.06
CA ASN A 15 -23.75 32.54 14.41
C ASN A 15 -25.25 32.66 14.72
N SER A 16 -25.95 33.66 14.17
CA SER A 16 -27.40 33.76 14.34
C SER A 16 -28.11 32.66 13.55
N TYR A 17 -27.67 32.37 12.32
CA TYR A 17 -28.22 31.28 11.51
C TYR A 17 -27.93 29.87 12.07
N VAL A 18 -26.75 29.63 12.65
CA VAL A 18 -26.40 28.34 13.28
C VAL A 18 -27.32 28.01 14.47
N LYS A 19 -27.85 29.02 15.16
CA LYS A 19 -28.76 28.85 16.31
C LYS A 19 -30.21 28.59 15.92
N LEU A 20 -30.57 28.74 14.65
CA LEU A 20 -31.95 28.52 14.20
C LEU A 20 -32.32 27.04 14.26
N LYS A 21 -33.59 26.78 14.58
CA LYS A 21 -34.22 25.45 14.50
C LYS A 21 -35.45 25.56 13.59
N PRO A 22 -35.53 24.79 12.49
CA PRO A 22 -34.58 23.76 12.05
C PRO A 22 -33.24 24.33 11.52
N PRO A 23 -32.16 23.52 11.47
CA PRO A 23 -30.86 23.94 10.96
C PRO A 23 -30.93 24.33 9.47
N VAL A 24 -30.21 25.39 9.09
CA VAL A 24 -30.18 25.89 7.71
C VAL A 24 -29.27 25.02 6.84
N SER A 25 -29.86 24.27 5.89
CA SER A 25 -29.14 23.32 5.02
C SER A 25 -27.95 23.93 4.26
N GLN A 26 -28.06 25.19 3.83
CA GLN A 26 -27.02 25.90 3.09
C GLN A 26 -25.73 26.11 3.89
N LEU A 27 -25.80 26.19 5.23
CA LEU A 27 -24.60 26.33 6.07
C LEU A 27 -23.71 25.09 6.04
N GLY A 28 -24.29 23.91 5.81
CA GLY A 28 -23.58 22.64 5.68
C GLY A 28 -23.25 22.28 4.23
N SER A 29 -23.30 23.22 3.29
CA SER A 29 -22.91 22.98 1.89
C SER A 29 -21.39 22.95 1.72
N GLU A 30 -20.91 22.12 0.80
CA GLU A 30 -19.49 22.04 0.45
C GLU A 30 -18.91 23.40 0.06
N ASP A 31 -19.57 24.12 -0.86
CA ASP A 31 -19.07 25.38 -1.40
C ASP A 31 -18.90 26.44 -0.31
N PHE A 32 -19.86 26.50 0.62
CA PHE A 32 -19.82 27.45 1.72
C PHE A 32 -18.69 27.14 2.71
N LEU A 33 -18.53 25.87 3.10
CA LEU A 33 -17.46 25.47 4.02
C LEU A 33 -16.09 25.63 3.38
N LEU A 34 -15.92 25.29 2.11
CA LEU A 34 -14.67 25.52 1.38
C LEU A 34 -14.38 27.01 1.23
N ALA A 35 -15.38 27.85 0.95
CA ALA A 35 -15.20 29.30 0.89
C ALA A 35 -14.73 29.86 2.25
N ILE A 36 -15.30 29.40 3.36
CA ILE A 36 -14.87 29.79 4.72
C ILE A 36 -13.42 29.35 4.99
N ILE A 37 -13.05 28.14 4.59
CA ILE A 37 -11.70 27.60 4.79
C ILE A 37 -10.69 28.35 3.91
N ASN A 38 -10.99 28.59 2.63
CA ASN A 38 -10.13 29.33 1.71
C ASN A 38 -10.02 30.82 2.10
N ALA A 39 -11.02 31.38 2.77
CA ALA A 39 -10.92 32.73 3.33
C ALA A 39 -9.76 32.88 4.33
N THR A 40 -9.19 31.79 4.86
CA THR A 40 -7.99 31.84 5.70
C THR A 40 -6.71 32.25 4.93
N GLU A 41 -6.69 32.12 3.61
CA GLU A 41 -5.56 32.49 2.74
C GLU A 41 -5.40 34.02 2.61
N PHE A 42 -6.49 34.79 2.67
CA PHE A 42 -6.45 36.23 2.44
C PHE A 42 -5.84 37.06 3.59
N PHE A 43 -5.44 36.44 4.69
CA PHE A 43 -4.93 37.13 5.90
C PHE A 43 -3.44 36.94 6.16
N VAL A 44 -2.66 36.72 5.09
CA VAL A 44 -1.23 36.38 5.12
C VAL A 44 -0.34 37.53 5.64
N ASP A 45 -0.72 38.80 5.47
CA ASP A 45 0.17 39.95 5.72
C ASP A 45 0.31 40.42 7.19
N GLY A 46 0.04 39.57 8.18
CA GLY A 46 0.24 39.95 9.58
C GLY A 46 0.51 38.78 10.52
N LYS A 47 1.72 38.70 11.08
CA LYS A 47 2.16 37.64 12.01
C LYS A 47 1.27 37.48 13.26
N THR A 48 0.58 38.54 13.71
CA THR A 48 -0.32 38.52 14.87
C THR A 48 -1.80 38.38 14.48
N LEU A 49 -2.18 38.88 13.29
CA LEU A 49 -3.57 38.86 12.83
C LEU A 49 -3.98 37.46 12.32
N SER A 50 -3.04 36.74 11.73
CA SER A 50 -3.23 35.43 11.12
C SER A 50 -3.69 34.35 12.12
N LYS A 51 -3.04 34.22 13.28
CA LYS A 51 -3.42 33.22 14.31
C LYS A 51 -4.84 33.46 14.86
N PHE A 52 -5.20 34.71 15.05
CA PHE A 52 -6.50 35.08 15.61
C PHE A 52 -7.66 34.81 14.63
N ILE A 53 -7.44 35.05 13.33
CA ILE A 53 -8.42 34.78 12.29
C ILE A 53 -8.54 33.27 12.05
N LEU A 54 -7.42 32.53 12.05
CA LEU A 54 -7.40 31.07 11.92
C LEU A 54 -8.26 30.39 13.00
N HIS A 55 -8.05 30.74 14.27
CA HIS A 55 -8.83 30.20 15.39
C HIS A 55 -10.32 30.53 15.26
N ARG A 56 -10.66 31.71 14.73
CA ARG A 56 -12.05 32.14 14.53
C ARG A 56 -12.74 31.40 13.39
N THR A 57 -12.02 31.14 12.29
CA THR A 57 -12.53 30.34 11.18
C THR A 57 -12.81 28.91 11.63
N ILE A 58 -11.85 28.29 12.33
CA ILE A 58 -12.02 26.94 12.90
C ILE A 58 -13.24 26.89 13.82
N ASN A 59 -13.39 27.85 14.74
CA ASN A 59 -14.56 27.88 15.62
C ASN A 59 -15.87 28.03 14.87
N THR A 60 -15.92 28.81 13.80
CA THR A 60 -17.14 29.01 13.00
C THR A 60 -17.51 27.74 12.24
N VAL A 61 -16.53 27.08 11.61
CA VAL A 61 -16.73 25.79 10.95
C VAL A 61 -17.11 24.72 11.96
N ALA A 62 -16.45 24.66 13.12
CA ALA A 62 -16.76 23.71 14.17
C ALA A 62 -18.18 23.90 14.74
N LEU A 63 -18.65 25.15 14.87
CA LEU A 63 -20.02 25.45 15.29
C LEU A 63 -21.06 24.95 14.28
N ILE A 64 -20.80 25.13 12.99
CA ILE A 64 -21.67 24.59 11.93
C ILE A 64 -21.67 23.07 11.99
N LEU A 65 -20.48 22.46 11.99
CA LEU A 65 -20.33 21.01 11.95
C LEU A 65 -20.91 20.31 13.17
N HIS A 66 -20.99 20.97 14.34
CA HIS A 66 -21.57 20.37 15.56
C HIS A 66 -22.98 19.77 15.37
N SER A 67 -23.74 20.24 14.36
CA SER A 67 -25.02 19.63 14.00
C SER A 67 -24.82 18.33 13.21
N PRO A 68 -25.32 17.17 13.70
CA PRO A 68 -25.18 15.89 13.01
C PRO A 68 -25.92 15.83 11.66
N VAL A 69 -26.84 16.76 11.42
CA VAL A 69 -27.65 16.86 10.19
C VAL A 69 -26.78 17.11 8.96
N TYR A 70 -25.61 17.74 9.12
CA TYR A 70 -24.73 18.07 7.98
C TYR A 70 -23.75 16.95 7.62
N LEU A 71 -23.57 15.92 8.47
CA LEU A 71 -22.58 14.88 8.25
C LEU A 71 -22.84 14.10 6.95
N LEU A 72 -24.03 13.52 6.79
CA LEU A 72 -24.36 12.72 5.61
C LEU A 72 -24.34 13.55 4.32
N PRO A 73 -24.94 14.76 4.25
CA PRO A 73 -24.81 15.62 3.08
C PRO A 73 -23.36 15.91 2.71
N LEU A 74 -22.48 16.18 3.67
CA LEU A 74 -21.06 16.45 3.38
C LEU A 74 -20.30 15.21 2.91
N MET A 75 -20.64 14.02 3.43
CA MET A 75 -20.04 12.77 2.96
C MET A 75 -20.56 12.32 1.60
N LYS A 76 -21.65 12.91 1.10
CA LYS A 76 -22.13 12.72 -0.30
C LYS A 76 -21.30 13.48 -1.31
N THR A 77 -20.56 14.50 -0.87
CA THR A 77 -19.81 15.38 -1.76
C THR A 77 -18.31 15.14 -1.61
N PRO A 78 -17.46 15.56 -2.56
CA PRO A 78 -16.01 15.42 -2.46
C PRO A 78 -15.38 16.32 -1.38
N PHE A 79 -16.18 16.95 -0.50
CA PHE A 79 -15.70 17.80 0.59
C PHE A 79 -14.64 17.09 1.45
N ILE A 80 -14.91 15.87 1.92
CA ILE A 80 -13.98 15.11 2.77
C ILE A 80 -12.65 14.85 2.05
N GLU A 81 -12.70 14.49 0.76
CA GLU A 81 -11.51 14.28 -0.06
C GLU A 81 -10.71 15.58 -0.22
N LYS A 82 -11.38 16.70 -0.50
CA LYS A 82 -10.74 18.03 -0.63
C LYS A 82 -10.09 18.45 0.67
N ILE A 83 -10.77 18.29 1.81
CA ILE A 83 -10.18 18.57 3.14
C ILE A 83 -8.98 17.66 3.39
N SER A 84 -9.06 16.37 3.06
CA SER A 84 -7.90 15.49 3.20
C SER A 84 -6.73 15.92 2.31
N LYS A 85 -6.96 16.42 1.10
CA LYS A 85 -5.88 16.95 0.24
C LYS A 85 -5.20 18.18 0.85
N LEU A 86 -5.94 19.02 1.58
CA LEU A 86 -5.37 20.16 2.30
C LEU A 86 -4.45 19.75 3.48
N THR A 87 -4.48 18.49 3.91
CA THR A 87 -3.51 17.95 4.88
C THR A 87 -2.16 17.62 4.25
N GLU A 88 -2.06 17.53 2.92
CA GLU A 88 -0.83 17.21 2.22
C GLU A 88 0.03 18.48 2.00
N TYR A 89 1.32 18.42 2.30
CA TYR A 89 2.24 19.54 2.06
C TYR A 89 2.61 19.60 0.58
N ILE A 90 2.07 20.58 -0.15
CA ILE A 90 2.34 20.76 -1.59
C ILE A 90 3.73 21.41 -1.83
N HIS A 91 4.23 22.21 -0.88
CA HIS A 91 5.49 22.94 -1.02
C HIS A 91 6.64 22.27 -0.26
N SER A 92 6.82 22.61 1.03
CA SER A 92 7.80 22.05 1.94
C SER A 92 7.21 22.03 3.35
N VAL A 93 7.80 21.24 4.25
CA VAL A 93 7.38 21.15 5.66
C VAL A 93 7.43 22.52 6.36
N ASN A 94 8.26 23.44 5.85
CA ASN A 94 8.46 24.79 6.40
C ASN A 94 7.52 25.85 5.77
N CYS A 95 6.61 25.47 4.89
CA CYS A 95 5.65 26.41 4.30
C CYS A 95 4.56 26.80 5.33
N GLU A 96 4.52 28.06 5.74
CA GLU A 96 3.52 28.56 6.70
C GLU A 96 2.07 28.37 6.21
N ILE A 97 1.83 28.51 4.90
CA ILE A 97 0.50 28.35 4.31
C ILE A 97 0.05 26.89 4.39
N CYS A 98 0.91 25.94 3.98
CA CYS A 98 0.63 24.51 4.10
C CYS A 98 0.43 24.09 5.56
N TYR A 99 1.22 24.63 6.49
CA TYR A 99 1.04 24.36 7.92
C TYR A 99 -0.34 24.81 8.43
N ARG A 100 -0.81 26.00 8.03
CA ARG A 100 -2.12 26.52 8.43
C ARG A 100 -3.27 25.71 7.83
N PHE A 101 -3.22 25.38 6.55
CA PHE A 101 -4.23 24.54 5.92
C PHE A 101 -4.26 23.14 6.53
N ASN A 102 -3.10 22.54 6.79
CA ASN A 102 -3.00 21.27 7.49
C ASN A 102 -3.65 21.34 8.89
N PHE A 103 -3.38 22.40 9.66
CA PHE A 103 -3.98 22.60 10.98
C PHE A 103 -5.50 22.74 10.91
N VAL A 104 -6.03 23.58 10.01
CA VAL A 104 -7.48 23.77 9.83
C VAL A 104 -8.14 22.47 9.38
N ALA A 105 -7.56 21.80 8.39
CA ALA A 105 -8.09 20.55 7.85
C ALA A 105 -8.15 19.45 8.93
N ASN A 106 -7.11 19.32 9.76
CA ASN A 106 -7.09 18.37 10.86
C ASN A 106 -8.16 18.67 11.92
N GLU A 107 -8.36 19.94 12.29
CA GLU A 107 -9.43 20.31 13.24
C GLU A 107 -10.83 20.05 12.67
N VAL A 108 -11.05 20.33 11.38
CA VAL A 108 -12.30 20.02 10.68
C VAL A 108 -12.54 18.51 10.65
N LEU A 109 -11.54 17.71 10.26
CA LEU A 109 -11.64 16.25 10.25
C LEU A 109 -11.94 15.70 11.64
N LYS A 110 -11.24 16.20 12.68
CA LYS A 110 -11.50 15.81 14.07
C LYS A 110 -12.94 16.06 14.50
N LYS A 111 -13.54 17.18 14.11
CA LYS A 111 -14.96 17.45 14.40
C LYS A 111 -15.89 16.51 13.65
N LEU A 112 -15.61 16.22 12.38
CA LEU A 112 -16.36 15.23 11.62
C LEU A 112 -16.24 13.83 12.25
N THR A 113 -15.06 13.46 12.74
CA THR A 113 -14.83 12.21 13.49
C THR A 113 -15.68 12.16 14.75
N GLU A 114 -15.66 13.20 15.59
CA GLU A 114 -16.47 13.26 16.83
C GLU A 114 -17.96 12.99 16.57
N ILE A 115 -18.49 13.50 15.45
CA ILE A 115 -19.91 13.35 15.08
C ILE A 115 -20.17 11.98 14.45
N ALA A 116 -19.32 11.54 13.52
CA ALA A 116 -19.42 10.23 12.89
C ALA A 116 -19.36 9.10 13.94
N GLU A 117 -18.56 9.30 14.99
CA GLU A 117 -18.40 8.34 16.08
C GLU A 117 -19.38 8.56 17.25
N SER A 118 -20.31 9.49 17.13
CA SER A 118 -21.43 9.62 18.06
C SER A 118 -22.42 8.46 17.91
N ALA A 119 -23.29 8.23 18.91
CA ALA A 119 -24.32 7.19 18.83
C ALA A 119 -25.24 7.37 17.61
N VAL A 120 -25.61 8.62 17.31
CA VAL A 120 -26.44 8.98 16.15
C VAL A 120 -25.67 8.81 14.84
N GLY A 121 -24.41 9.27 14.80
CA GLY A 121 -23.55 9.16 13.62
C GLY A 121 -23.36 7.72 13.17
N LYS A 122 -22.97 6.83 14.09
CA LYS A 122 -22.78 5.40 13.78
C LYS A 122 -24.04 4.74 13.23
N GLY A 123 -25.19 5.03 13.84
CA GLY A 123 -26.48 4.49 13.41
C GLY A 123 -26.86 4.95 12.01
N ASN A 124 -26.70 6.24 11.73
CA ASN A 124 -26.97 6.83 10.43
C ASN A 124 -26.03 6.27 9.35
N LEU A 125 -24.72 6.20 9.63
CA LEU A 125 -23.74 5.64 8.70
C LEU A 125 -24.04 4.16 8.39
N ALA A 126 -24.34 3.35 9.40
CA ALA A 126 -24.68 1.94 9.20
C ALA A 126 -25.99 1.77 8.41
N HIS A 127 -27.02 2.57 8.72
CA HIS A 127 -28.30 2.54 8.00
C HIS A 127 -28.10 2.85 6.51
N GLU A 128 -27.38 3.93 6.20
CA GLU A 128 -27.14 4.34 4.82
C GLU A 128 -26.23 3.37 4.05
N LEU A 129 -25.27 2.71 4.71
CA LEU A 129 -24.48 1.66 4.07
C LEU A 129 -25.32 0.42 3.73
N LEU A 130 -26.29 0.06 4.57
CA LEU A 130 -27.12 -1.14 4.38
C LEU A 130 -28.30 -0.92 3.44
N ARG A 131 -28.87 0.30 3.39
CA ARG A 131 -30.12 0.61 2.67
C ARG A 131 -30.01 1.71 1.62
N GLY A 132 -28.87 2.40 1.55
CA GLY A 132 -28.65 3.46 0.57
C GLY A 132 -28.46 2.94 -0.86
N SER A 133 -28.54 3.84 -1.83
CA SER A 133 -28.22 3.53 -3.22
C SER A 133 -26.74 3.18 -3.40
N ASP A 134 -26.39 2.41 -4.43
CA ASP A 134 -25.01 1.95 -4.65
C ASP A 134 -24.02 3.11 -4.89
N GLU A 135 -24.44 4.14 -5.63
CA GLU A 135 -23.66 5.36 -5.83
C GLU A 135 -23.40 6.08 -4.50
N PHE A 136 -24.43 6.16 -3.65
CA PHE A 136 -24.30 6.81 -2.36
C PHE A 136 -23.42 6.00 -1.40
N ARG A 137 -23.61 4.68 -1.35
CA ARG A 137 -22.76 3.77 -0.58
C ARG A 137 -21.30 3.92 -0.96
N THR A 138 -21.00 4.01 -2.26
CA THR A 138 -19.65 4.21 -2.78
C THR A 138 -19.00 5.46 -2.20
N GLN A 139 -19.63 6.62 -2.35
CA GLN A 139 -19.09 7.89 -1.82
C GLN A 139 -18.99 7.90 -0.29
N LEU A 140 -19.98 7.30 0.38
CA LEU A 140 -20.01 7.21 1.83
C LEU A 140 -18.85 6.38 2.37
N VAL A 141 -18.60 5.21 1.78
CA VAL A 141 -17.49 4.33 2.20
C VAL A 141 -16.14 5.00 2.01
N LEU A 142 -15.93 5.67 0.88
CA LEU A 142 -14.69 6.41 0.63
C LEU A 142 -14.48 7.49 1.70
N SER A 143 -15.54 8.22 2.06
CA SER A 143 -15.50 9.23 3.12
C SER A 143 -15.26 8.64 4.53
N ILE A 144 -15.84 7.48 4.84
CA ILE A 144 -15.68 6.80 6.14
C ILE A 144 -14.22 6.52 6.45
N ILE A 145 -13.43 6.10 5.47
CA ILE A 145 -12.00 5.78 5.65
C ILE A 145 -11.20 6.99 6.17
N TYR A 146 -11.56 8.20 5.71
CA TYR A 146 -10.92 9.43 6.15
C TYR A 146 -11.42 9.88 7.52
N VAL A 147 -12.73 9.77 7.80
CA VAL A 147 -13.37 10.37 8.96
C VAL A 147 -13.34 9.48 10.20
N VAL A 148 -13.54 8.17 10.08
CA VAL A 148 -13.66 7.27 11.25
C VAL A 148 -12.28 6.80 11.71
N GLU A 149 -11.93 7.09 12.97
CA GLU A 149 -10.63 6.75 13.55
C GLU A 149 -10.72 5.57 14.52
N ASN A 150 -11.85 5.42 15.18
CA ASN A 150 -12.12 4.33 16.11
C ASN A 150 -12.27 3.01 15.35
N LYS A 151 -11.31 2.13 15.62
CA LYS A 151 -11.17 0.82 14.98
C LYS A 151 -12.42 -0.04 15.10
N SER A 152 -13.11 -0.04 16.24
CA SER A 152 -14.30 -0.87 16.45
C SER A 152 -15.49 -0.43 15.57
N ILE A 153 -15.61 0.88 15.34
CA ILE A 153 -16.66 1.46 14.49
C ILE A 153 -16.30 1.21 13.04
N LEU A 154 -15.05 1.51 12.67
CA LEU A 154 -14.54 1.30 11.32
C LEU A 154 -14.70 -0.16 10.90
N PHE A 155 -14.38 -1.10 11.79
CA PHE A 155 -14.61 -2.53 11.59
C PHE A 155 -16.08 -2.85 11.31
N LYS A 156 -17.01 -2.36 12.14
CA LYS A 156 -18.45 -2.60 11.95
C LYS A 156 -18.96 -2.03 10.63
N LEU A 157 -18.51 -0.83 10.24
CA LEU A 157 -18.94 -0.19 9.01
C LEU A 157 -18.35 -0.88 7.76
N LEU A 158 -17.06 -1.25 7.80
CA LEU A 158 -16.40 -1.89 6.67
C LEU A 158 -16.81 -3.36 6.49
N LEU A 159 -16.87 -4.14 7.57
CA LEU A 159 -17.20 -5.58 7.47
C LEU A 159 -18.68 -5.85 7.62
N ASN A 160 -19.29 -5.47 8.75
CA ASN A 160 -20.68 -5.85 9.03
C ASN A 160 -21.68 -5.10 8.14
N CYS A 161 -21.34 -3.89 7.69
CA CYS A 161 -22.20 -3.09 6.81
C CYS A 161 -21.78 -3.16 5.32
N GLY A 162 -20.86 -4.04 4.94
CA GLY A 162 -20.48 -4.27 3.54
C GLY A 162 -19.66 -3.15 2.88
N GLY A 163 -19.04 -2.26 3.67
CA GLY A 163 -18.21 -1.19 3.13
C GLY A 163 -16.98 -1.70 2.36
N LEU A 164 -16.29 -2.73 2.89
CA LEU A 164 -15.13 -3.32 2.23
C LEU A 164 -15.52 -3.95 0.89
N ASN A 165 -16.60 -4.72 0.85
CA ASN A 165 -17.13 -5.34 -0.37
C ASN A 165 -17.46 -4.29 -1.43
N THR A 166 -18.00 -3.14 -1.01
CA THR A 166 -18.28 -2.02 -1.91
C THR A 166 -17.00 -1.50 -2.54
N ILE A 167 -15.92 -1.29 -1.76
CA ILE A 167 -14.61 -0.87 -2.30
C ILE A 167 -14.03 -1.92 -3.24
N MET A 168 -14.07 -3.19 -2.87
CA MET A 168 -13.55 -4.27 -3.71
C MET A 168 -14.27 -4.35 -5.05
N SER A 169 -15.60 -4.18 -5.05
CA SER A 169 -16.39 -4.10 -6.28
C SER A 169 -15.95 -2.92 -7.17
N ILE A 170 -15.59 -1.78 -6.58
CA ILE A 170 -15.13 -0.60 -7.31
C ILE A 170 -13.74 -0.81 -7.93
N LEU A 171 -12.88 -1.56 -7.23
CA LEU A 171 -11.54 -1.90 -7.72
C LEU A 171 -11.55 -2.91 -8.87
N ARG A 172 -12.47 -3.89 -8.83
CA ARG A 172 -12.66 -4.87 -9.91
C ARG A 172 -13.21 -4.24 -11.18
N GLY A 173 -14.07 -3.21 -11.04
CA GLY A 173 -14.67 -2.51 -12.17
C GLY A 173 -13.82 -1.34 -12.70
N ASP A 174 -14.14 -0.90 -13.91
CA ASP A 174 -13.64 0.37 -14.46
C ASP A 174 -14.60 1.50 -14.09
N SER A 175 -14.53 1.90 -12.83
CA SER A 175 -15.30 3.03 -12.30
C SER A 175 -14.49 4.33 -12.33
N ILE A 176 -15.18 5.46 -12.43
CA ILE A 176 -14.60 6.79 -12.28
C ILE A 176 -13.91 6.95 -10.89
N CYS A 177 -14.38 6.20 -9.90
CA CYS A 177 -13.90 6.23 -8.52
C CYS A 177 -12.73 5.27 -8.24
N LYS A 178 -12.14 4.61 -9.25
CA LYS A 178 -11.07 3.63 -9.05
C LYS A 178 -9.84 4.25 -8.36
N ASN A 179 -9.37 5.40 -8.83
CA ASN A 179 -8.23 6.10 -8.22
C ASN A 179 -8.51 6.58 -6.79
N GLN A 180 -9.74 7.06 -6.54
CA GLN A 180 -10.17 7.44 -5.19
C GLN A 180 -10.19 6.23 -4.26
N SER A 181 -10.64 5.08 -4.76
CA SER A 181 -10.68 3.82 -4.01
C SER A 181 -9.28 3.31 -3.69
N ILE A 182 -8.35 3.35 -4.66
CA ILE A 182 -6.93 3.03 -4.45
C ILE A 182 -6.33 3.93 -3.35
N LYS A 183 -6.58 5.24 -3.40
CA LYS A 183 -6.10 6.15 -2.36
C LYS A 183 -6.73 5.84 -1.00
N GLY A 184 -8.02 5.55 -0.96
CA GLY A 184 -8.75 5.13 0.23
C GLY A 184 -8.15 3.87 0.87
N ILE A 185 -7.98 2.77 0.12
CA ILE A 185 -7.41 1.52 0.66
C ILE A 185 -5.97 1.70 1.13
N CYS A 186 -5.16 2.50 0.44
CA CYS A 186 -3.80 2.81 0.88
C CYS A 186 -3.79 3.58 2.20
N ILE A 187 -4.72 4.52 2.38
CA ILE A 187 -4.87 5.27 3.63
C ILE A 187 -5.38 4.36 4.76
N LEU A 188 -6.34 3.48 4.46
CA LEU A 188 -6.81 2.46 5.39
C LEU A 188 -5.63 1.59 5.86
N ALA A 189 -4.86 1.03 4.93
CA ALA A 189 -3.69 0.19 5.20
C ALA A 189 -2.60 0.93 6.01
N CYS A 190 -2.19 2.12 5.56
CA CYS A 190 -1.12 2.91 6.17
C CYS A 190 -1.51 3.50 7.53
N LYS A 191 -2.60 4.29 7.58
CA LYS A 191 -2.91 5.14 8.73
C LYS A 191 -3.76 4.43 9.77
N ARG A 192 -4.72 3.60 9.35
CA ARG A 192 -5.70 2.98 10.24
C ARG A 192 -5.25 1.58 10.70
N LEU A 193 -4.81 0.75 9.77
CA LEU A 193 -4.36 -0.62 10.04
C LEU A 193 -2.88 -0.70 10.44
N LYS A 194 -2.07 0.30 10.04
CA LYS A 194 -0.62 0.36 10.29
C LYS A 194 0.11 -0.88 9.78
N ILE A 195 -0.28 -1.34 8.59
CA ILE A 195 0.41 -2.43 7.89
C ILE A 195 1.87 -1.99 7.67
N LYS A 196 2.80 -2.88 7.99
CA LYS A 196 4.23 -2.58 7.89
C LYS A 196 4.66 -2.61 6.43
N ASN A 197 5.50 -1.65 6.05
CA ASN A 197 6.17 -1.70 4.76
C ASN A 197 7.17 -2.86 4.76
N PRO A 198 7.12 -3.79 3.80
CA PRO A 198 8.08 -4.90 3.70
C PRO A 198 9.54 -4.43 3.80
N LYS A 199 9.87 -3.30 3.16
CA LYS A 199 11.24 -2.73 3.22
C LYS A 199 11.68 -2.24 4.58
N ALA A 200 10.73 -1.88 5.46
CA ALA A 200 11.02 -1.35 6.78
C ALA A 200 11.23 -2.46 7.83
N VAL A 201 10.96 -3.72 7.48
CA VAL A 201 11.15 -4.84 8.39
C VAL A 201 12.64 -5.19 8.45
N ALA A 202 13.23 -5.14 9.64
CA ALA A 202 14.63 -5.47 9.86
C ALA A 202 14.83 -6.99 9.75
N ILE A 203 15.18 -7.47 8.56
CA ILE A 203 15.66 -8.84 8.35
C ILE A 203 17.20 -8.81 8.41
N LYS A 204 17.78 -9.66 9.27
CA LYS A 204 19.21 -9.95 9.25
C LYS A 204 19.48 -10.77 7.98
N LEU A 205 19.96 -10.11 6.93
CA LEU A 205 20.52 -10.75 5.75
C LEU A 205 21.86 -11.38 6.13
N GLY A 206 21.80 -12.52 6.81
CA GLY A 206 22.96 -13.36 7.04
C GLY A 206 22.75 -14.63 6.26
N PHE A 207 23.37 -14.74 5.08
CA PHE A 207 23.60 -16.04 4.46
C PHE A 207 24.67 -16.75 5.29
N GLY A 208 24.24 -17.34 6.40
CA GLY A 208 25.04 -18.17 7.27
C GLY A 208 25.19 -19.53 6.63
N VAL A 209 25.90 -19.61 5.50
CA VAL A 209 26.49 -20.88 5.08
C VAL A 209 27.41 -21.28 6.21
N LYS A 210 26.94 -22.15 7.08
CA LYS A 210 27.79 -22.93 7.97
C LYS A 210 28.58 -23.88 7.08
N ASP A 211 29.53 -23.38 6.29
CA ASP A 211 30.55 -24.25 5.71
C ASP A 211 31.73 -23.52 5.09
N GLN A 212 32.90 -24.06 5.44
CA GLN A 212 34.25 -23.52 5.25
C GLN A 212 34.83 -23.82 3.85
N MET A 213 34.04 -24.40 2.95
CA MET A 213 34.49 -24.88 1.65
C MET A 213 34.16 -23.83 0.58
N LYS A 214 35.19 -23.12 0.11
CA LYS A 214 35.13 -22.31 -1.11
C LYS A 214 35.28 -23.24 -2.33
N PRO A 215 34.80 -22.83 -3.51
CA PRO A 215 35.13 -23.53 -4.75
C PRO A 215 36.65 -23.65 -4.88
N SER A 216 37.16 -24.80 -5.32
CA SER A 216 38.59 -24.93 -5.59
C SER A 216 38.97 -23.98 -6.73
N GLU A 217 40.09 -23.26 -6.62
CA GLU A 217 40.63 -22.45 -7.73
C GLU A 217 40.95 -23.31 -8.96
N ASN A 218 41.20 -24.61 -8.75
CA ASN A 218 41.36 -25.63 -9.77
C ASN A 218 40.49 -26.85 -9.42
N PRO A 219 39.22 -26.90 -9.87
CA PRO A 219 38.36 -28.04 -9.62
C PRO A 219 38.91 -29.26 -10.38
N VAL A 220 39.24 -30.32 -9.64
CA VAL A 220 39.73 -31.58 -10.22
C VAL A 220 38.58 -32.37 -10.85
N ASN A 221 37.38 -32.25 -10.28
CA ASN A 221 36.19 -32.96 -10.69
C ASN A 221 35.14 -31.97 -11.20
N VAL A 222 35.07 -31.79 -12.52
CA VAL A 222 34.21 -30.80 -13.18
C VAL A 222 33.05 -31.51 -13.87
N VAL A 223 31.84 -31.08 -13.58
CA VAL A 223 30.64 -31.49 -14.32
C VAL A 223 30.27 -30.41 -15.33
N THR A 224 29.83 -30.82 -16.52
CA THR A 224 29.34 -29.93 -17.58
C THR A 224 27.84 -30.11 -17.73
N PHE A 225 27.07 -29.05 -17.47
CA PHE A 225 25.63 -29.03 -17.71
C PHE A 225 25.35 -28.51 -19.11
N LYS A 226 24.66 -29.30 -19.91
CA LYS A 226 24.18 -28.91 -21.23
C LYS A 226 22.71 -28.53 -21.17
N LEU A 227 22.40 -27.36 -21.69
CA LEU A 227 21.07 -26.76 -21.62
C LEU A 227 20.34 -26.86 -22.97
N ASP A 228 19.03 -26.63 -22.95
CA ASP A 228 18.20 -26.73 -24.17
C ASP A 228 18.56 -25.68 -25.23
N ASP A 229 19.16 -24.56 -24.82
CA ASP A 229 19.70 -23.54 -25.75
C ASP A 229 21.06 -23.95 -26.37
N GLY A 230 21.56 -25.13 -26.03
CA GLY A 230 22.84 -25.68 -26.49
C GLY A 230 24.05 -25.15 -25.73
N MET A 231 23.88 -24.25 -24.75
CA MET A 231 24.97 -23.75 -23.94
C MET A 231 25.44 -24.79 -22.94
N CYS A 232 26.76 -24.82 -22.70
CA CYS A 232 27.38 -25.69 -21.72
C CYS A 232 27.96 -24.87 -20.56
N ILE A 233 27.54 -25.19 -19.34
CA ILE A 233 27.98 -24.52 -18.11
C ILE A 233 28.76 -25.51 -17.25
N LYS A 234 29.99 -25.16 -16.89
CA LYS A 234 30.87 -26.00 -16.07
C LYS A 234 30.75 -25.62 -14.60
N ALA A 235 30.78 -26.62 -13.72
CA ALA A 235 30.77 -26.42 -12.28
C ALA A 235 31.63 -27.46 -11.55
N ASP A 236 32.08 -27.11 -10.35
CA ASP A 236 32.79 -28.02 -9.44
C ASP A 236 31.79 -29.03 -8.85
N ARG A 237 32.00 -30.32 -9.16
CA ARG A 237 31.10 -31.43 -8.81
C ARG A 237 31.00 -31.61 -7.30
N ASP A 238 32.13 -31.52 -6.59
CA ASP A 238 32.20 -31.76 -5.15
C ASP A 238 31.57 -30.60 -4.39
N TYR A 239 31.83 -29.37 -4.86
CA TYR A 239 31.22 -28.17 -4.30
C TYR A 239 29.68 -28.19 -4.43
N LEU A 240 29.15 -28.53 -5.61
CA LEU A 240 27.70 -28.60 -5.82
C LEU A 240 27.03 -29.70 -5.01
N THR A 241 27.66 -30.87 -4.92
CA THR A 241 27.20 -32.00 -4.11
C THR A 241 27.05 -31.60 -2.64
N ASN A 242 27.99 -30.81 -2.10
CA ASN A 242 27.88 -30.32 -0.72
C ASN A 242 26.78 -29.24 -0.54
N LYS A 243 26.48 -28.46 -1.58
CA LYS A 243 25.51 -27.34 -1.48
C LYS A 243 24.07 -27.70 -1.80
N SER A 244 23.82 -28.85 -2.40
CA SER A 244 22.48 -29.24 -2.86
C SER A 244 22.27 -30.73 -2.75
N ASP A 245 21.23 -31.11 -2.03
CA ASP A 245 20.80 -32.51 -1.92
C ASP A 245 20.37 -33.08 -3.28
N TYR A 246 19.82 -32.23 -4.16
CA TYR A 246 19.49 -32.61 -5.54
C TYR A 246 20.75 -33.01 -6.30
N PHE A 247 21.75 -32.12 -6.36
CA PHE A 247 23.01 -32.41 -7.05
C PHE A 247 23.77 -33.55 -6.38
N ASN A 248 23.71 -33.67 -5.04
CA ASN A 248 24.31 -34.80 -4.33
C ASN A 248 23.76 -36.13 -4.85
N ARG A 249 22.44 -36.27 -4.91
CA ARG A 249 21.78 -37.49 -5.41
C ARG A 249 22.01 -37.73 -6.89
N LEU A 250 21.99 -36.67 -7.70
CA LEU A 250 22.21 -36.76 -9.14
C LEU A 250 23.64 -37.21 -9.47
N LEU A 251 24.63 -36.65 -8.78
CA LEU A 251 26.05 -36.79 -9.11
C LEU A 251 26.74 -37.93 -8.37
N THR A 252 26.22 -38.38 -7.24
CA THR A 252 26.81 -39.48 -6.44
C THR A 252 25.89 -40.68 -6.27
N GLY A 253 24.63 -40.56 -6.70
CA GLY A 253 23.64 -41.62 -6.57
C GLY A 253 23.82 -42.76 -7.58
N HIS A 254 22.80 -43.61 -7.66
CA HIS A 254 22.78 -44.78 -8.54
C HIS A 254 22.13 -44.51 -9.91
N PHE A 255 22.09 -43.25 -10.33
CA PHE A 255 21.58 -42.84 -11.64
C PHE A 255 22.70 -42.88 -12.69
N LYS A 256 22.34 -42.88 -13.97
CA LYS A 256 23.31 -42.94 -15.08
C LYS A 256 24.25 -41.73 -15.05
N GLU A 257 23.67 -40.59 -14.68
CA GLU A 257 24.26 -39.27 -14.55
C GLU A 257 25.38 -39.22 -13.50
N SER A 258 25.43 -40.17 -12.55
CA SER A 258 26.52 -40.22 -11.57
C SER A 258 27.85 -40.65 -12.18
N SER A 259 27.81 -41.34 -13.32
CA SER A 259 28.98 -41.77 -14.10
C SER A 259 29.29 -40.87 -15.30
N GLU A 260 28.47 -39.84 -15.53
CA GLU A 260 28.63 -38.91 -16.65
C GLU A 260 29.25 -37.58 -16.21
N ASP A 261 30.14 -37.07 -17.06
CA ASP A 261 30.75 -35.73 -16.92
C ASP A 261 29.92 -34.66 -17.63
N GLU A 262 29.01 -35.05 -18.52
CA GLU A 262 28.06 -34.17 -19.23
C GLU A 262 26.63 -34.57 -18.92
N ILE A 263 25.87 -33.66 -18.28
CA ILE A 263 24.48 -33.89 -17.87
C ILE A 263 23.58 -32.87 -18.55
N HIS A 264 22.48 -33.35 -19.13
CA HIS A 264 21.49 -32.47 -19.76
C HIS A 264 20.49 -31.98 -18.70
N LEU A 265 20.33 -30.66 -18.58
CA LEU A 265 19.31 -30.04 -17.74
C LEU A 265 18.25 -29.39 -18.64
N HIS A 266 17.02 -29.87 -18.51
CA HIS A 266 15.87 -29.39 -19.28
C HIS A 266 15.15 -28.25 -18.55
N ASP A 267 14.55 -27.34 -19.32
CA ASP A 267 13.75 -26.20 -18.87
C ASP A 267 14.53 -25.20 -17.99
N VAL A 268 15.85 -25.12 -18.18
CA VAL A 268 16.73 -24.23 -17.41
C VAL A 268 17.39 -23.21 -18.35
N LYS A 269 17.12 -21.92 -18.10
CA LYS A 269 17.80 -20.83 -18.82
C LYS A 269 19.27 -20.73 -18.42
N SER A 270 20.15 -20.58 -19.40
CA SER A 270 21.60 -20.44 -19.19
C SER A 270 21.99 -19.27 -18.29
N GLN A 271 21.35 -18.12 -18.48
CA GLN A 271 21.55 -16.94 -17.64
C GLN A 271 21.22 -17.22 -16.17
N THR A 272 20.10 -17.91 -15.89
CA THR A 272 19.66 -18.22 -14.54
C THR A 272 20.59 -19.21 -13.85
N LEU A 273 20.97 -20.30 -14.53
CA LEU A 273 21.89 -21.28 -13.95
C LEU A 273 23.27 -20.67 -13.67
N ASN A 274 23.80 -19.89 -14.61
CA ASN A 274 25.06 -19.18 -14.41
C ASN A 274 24.98 -18.21 -13.23
N CYS A 275 23.86 -17.47 -13.10
CA CYS A 275 23.64 -16.57 -11.96
C CYS A 275 23.57 -17.34 -10.62
N LEU A 276 22.88 -18.47 -10.57
CA LEU A 276 22.81 -19.32 -9.37
C LEU A 276 24.21 -19.79 -8.95
N LEU A 277 25.00 -20.33 -9.88
CA LEU A 277 26.36 -20.78 -9.60
C LEU A 277 27.27 -19.62 -9.15
N GLN A 278 27.11 -18.46 -9.78
CA GLN A 278 27.81 -17.25 -9.40
C GLN A 278 27.45 -16.81 -7.97
N ILE A 279 26.18 -16.81 -7.59
CA ILE A 279 25.75 -16.43 -6.23
C ILE A 279 26.31 -17.38 -5.17
N LEU A 280 26.46 -18.68 -5.49
CA LEU A 280 27.07 -19.64 -4.57
C LEU A 280 28.56 -19.30 -4.30
N THR A 281 29.26 -18.79 -5.32
CA THR A 281 30.70 -18.56 -5.29
C THR A 281 31.10 -17.15 -4.85
N ASP A 282 30.45 -16.13 -5.40
CA ASP A 282 30.66 -14.72 -5.11
C ASP A 282 29.36 -14.10 -4.59
N LYS A 283 29.48 -13.57 -3.37
CA LYS A 283 28.38 -12.95 -2.66
C LYS A 283 27.95 -11.64 -3.33
N ASP A 284 28.78 -10.86 -4.03
CA ASP A 284 28.32 -9.53 -4.45
C ASP A 284 27.53 -9.49 -5.78
N ILE A 285 27.35 -10.64 -6.45
CA ILE A 285 26.77 -10.71 -7.80
C ILE A 285 25.26 -10.42 -7.83
N TRP A 286 24.53 -10.65 -6.73
CA TRP A 286 23.08 -10.39 -6.65
C TRP A 286 22.70 -8.92 -6.93
N HIS A 287 23.62 -7.99 -6.73
CA HIS A 287 23.40 -6.57 -7.02
C HIS A 287 23.35 -6.24 -8.52
N LYS A 288 23.90 -7.11 -9.37
CA LYS A 288 24.00 -6.90 -10.82
C LYS A 288 22.90 -7.62 -11.61
N ALA A 289 22.30 -8.67 -11.04
CA ALA A 289 21.22 -9.40 -11.68
C ALA A 289 19.93 -8.57 -11.76
N ASP A 290 19.24 -8.69 -12.90
CA ASP A 290 17.89 -8.16 -13.10
C ASP A 290 16.84 -8.95 -12.30
N ILE A 291 15.63 -8.41 -12.22
CA ILE A 291 14.58 -8.99 -11.38
C ILE A 291 14.12 -10.36 -11.90
N ASP A 292 13.95 -10.54 -13.22
CA ASP A 292 13.46 -11.80 -13.79
C ASP A 292 14.46 -12.93 -13.53
N THR A 293 15.77 -12.67 -13.70
CA THR A 293 16.82 -13.62 -13.36
C THR A 293 16.80 -13.99 -11.88
N LEU A 294 16.64 -13.02 -10.97
CA LEU A 294 16.61 -13.29 -9.53
C LEU A 294 15.40 -14.15 -9.12
N LEU A 295 14.24 -13.91 -9.75
CA LEU A 295 13.02 -14.69 -9.51
C LEU A 295 13.16 -16.13 -10.05
N ASP A 296 13.75 -16.29 -11.23
CA ASP A 296 14.07 -17.62 -11.78
C ASP A 296 15.11 -18.36 -10.91
N VAL A 297 16.08 -17.64 -10.31
CA VAL A 297 17.04 -18.23 -9.36
C VAL A 297 16.33 -18.75 -8.11
N ILE A 298 15.29 -18.06 -7.61
CA ILE A 298 14.49 -18.57 -6.49
C ILE A 298 13.86 -19.92 -6.88
N LEU A 299 13.25 -20.02 -8.06
CA LEU A 299 12.67 -21.27 -8.57
C LEU A 299 13.69 -22.40 -8.67
N LEU A 300 14.85 -22.13 -9.30
CA LEU A 300 15.90 -23.14 -9.42
C LEU A 300 16.45 -23.56 -8.06
N SER A 301 16.65 -22.62 -7.15
CA SER A 301 17.17 -22.93 -5.82
C SER A 301 16.18 -23.78 -5.00
N ASP A 302 14.88 -23.56 -5.15
CA ASP A 302 13.85 -24.42 -4.56
C ASP A 302 13.85 -25.83 -5.19
N GLY A 303 13.84 -25.91 -6.53
CA GLY A 303 13.88 -27.18 -7.27
C GLY A 303 15.16 -28.00 -7.02
N TYR A 304 16.29 -27.34 -6.81
CA TYR A 304 17.57 -27.96 -6.46
C TYR A 304 17.75 -28.17 -4.95
N LEU A 305 16.71 -27.99 -4.14
CA LEU A 305 16.72 -28.22 -2.70
C LEU A 305 17.77 -27.38 -1.96
N MET A 306 18.04 -26.17 -2.44
CA MET A 306 18.93 -25.18 -1.84
C MET A 306 18.11 -24.16 -1.01
N ASN A 307 17.38 -24.65 0.00
CA ASN A 307 16.41 -23.85 0.78
C ASN A 307 17.00 -22.57 1.40
N ASP A 308 18.22 -22.64 1.91
CA ASP A 308 18.89 -21.47 2.48
C ASP A 308 19.13 -20.39 1.43
N LEU A 309 19.50 -20.79 0.21
CA LEU A 309 19.72 -19.88 -0.91
C LEU A 309 18.40 -19.28 -1.38
N SER A 310 17.36 -20.11 -1.56
CA SER A 310 16.01 -19.67 -1.92
C SER A 310 15.49 -18.62 -0.95
N CYS A 311 15.58 -18.89 0.36
CA CYS A 311 15.19 -17.97 1.41
C CYS A 311 16.01 -16.67 1.36
N PHE A 312 17.33 -16.77 1.16
CA PHE A 312 18.20 -15.60 1.07
C PHE A 312 17.87 -14.71 -0.13
N VAL A 313 17.74 -15.27 -1.33
CA VAL A 313 17.43 -14.52 -2.56
C VAL A 313 16.04 -13.89 -2.46
N THR A 314 15.06 -14.61 -1.91
CA THR A 314 13.72 -14.09 -1.64
C THR A 314 13.76 -12.86 -0.74
N ASN A 315 14.46 -12.94 0.41
CA ASN A 315 14.63 -11.81 1.33
C ASN A 315 15.38 -10.63 0.68
N PHE A 316 16.35 -10.91 -0.19
CA PHE A 316 17.06 -9.88 -0.94
C PHE A 316 16.12 -9.15 -1.92
N VAL A 317 15.30 -9.89 -2.67
CA VAL A 317 14.31 -9.32 -3.59
C VAL A 317 13.32 -8.46 -2.82
N GLU A 318 12.78 -8.97 -1.71
CA GLU A 318 11.83 -8.24 -0.85
C GLU A 318 12.39 -6.88 -0.41
N LYS A 319 13.62 -6.86 0.09
CA LYS A 319 14.22 -5.67 0.70
C LYS A 319 14.75 -4.68 -0.33
N HIS A 320 15.41 -5.19 -1.36
CA HIS A 320 16.23 -4.37 -2.27
C HIS A 320 15.62 -4.20 -3.65
N ARG A 321 14.77 -5.12 -4.12
CA ARG A 321 14.25 -5.10 -5.49
C ARG A 321 12.77 -4.76 -5.59
N ILE A 322 11.94 -5.00 -4.57
CA ILE A 322 10.54 -4.55 -4.56
C ILE A 322 10.49 -3.02 -4.74
N ASN A 323 9.79 -2.52 -5.74
CA ASN A 323 9.52 -1.11 -5.94
C ASN A 323 8.30 -0.94 -6.86
N CYS A 324 7.82 0.29 -7.06
CA CYS A 324 6.61 0.55 -7.85
C CYS A 324 6.66 0.05 -9.30
N MET A 325 7.86 -0.16 -9.88
CA MET A 325 8.02 -0.69 -11.23
C MET A 325 8.12 -2.21 -11.26
N THR A 326 8.70 -2.83 -10.23
CA THR A 326 8.95 -4.29 -10.19
C THR A 326 7.84 -5.09 -9.52
N VAL A 327 7.02 -4.47 -8.68
CA VAL A 327 5.90 -5.13 -7.98
C VAL A 327 4.95 -5.88 -8.93
N PRO A 328 4.53 -5.33 -10.08
CA PRO A 328 3.70 -6.09 -11.03
C PRO A 328 4.39 -7.37 -11.52
N THR A 329 5.69 -7.30 -11.86
CA THR A 329 6.47 -8.46 -12.31
C THR A 329 6.59 -9.52 -11.21
N ILE A 330 6.93 -9.10 -9.99
CA ILE A 330 7.09 -9.99 -8.82
C ILE A 330 5.77 -10.67 -8.47
N TYR A 331 4.67 -9.90 -8.48
CA TYR A 331 3.33 -10.42 -8.19
C TYR A 331 2.89 -11.46 -9.23
N ARG A 332 3.06 -11.16 -10.53
CA ARG A 332 2.80 -12.11 -11.62
C ARG A 332 3.59 -13.40 -11.43
N TRP A 333 4.91 -13.28 -11.25
CA TRP A 333 5.78 -14.45 -11.04
C TRP A 333 5.33 -15.28 -9.84
N SER A 334 4.92 -14.64 -8.75
CA SER A 334 4.46 -15.33 -7.54
C SER A 334 3.23 -16.23 -7.79
N LEU A 335 2.31 -15.76 -8.65
CA LEU A 335 1.14 -16.51 -9.08
C LEU A 335 1.52 -17.65 -10.04
N GLU A 336 2.29 -17.33 -11.07
CA GLU A 336 2.65 -18.27 -12.16
C GLU A 336 3.58 -19.39 -11.70
N SER A 337 4.47 -19.11 -10.73
CA SER A 337 5.36 -20.11 -10.16
C SER A 337 4.69 -21.10 -9.22
N GLY A 338 3.50 -20.79 -8.70
CA GLY A 338 2.81 -21.60 -7.69
C GLY A 338 3.46 -21.58 -6.29
N LEU A 339 4.64 -20.98 -6.13
CA LEU A 339 5.33 -20.88 -4.83
C LEU A 339 4.64 -19.90 -3.87
N ASN A 340 3.88 -18.93 -4.40
CA ASN A 340 3.24 -17.85 -3.63
C ASN A 340 4.20 -17.00 -2.78
N LEU A 341 5.52 -17.10 -3.01
CA LEU A 341 6.54 -16.28 -2.35
C LEU A 341 6.42 -14.84 -2.84
N LEU A 342 6.62 -13.86 -1.95
CA LEU A 342 6.53 -12.42 -2.23
C LEU A 342 5.13 -11.91 -2.63
N ARG A 343 4.10 -12.76 -2.64
CA ARG A 343 2.73 -12.39 -3.03
C ARG A 343 2.16 -11.34 -2.08
N VAL A 344 2.18 -11.66 -0.78
CA VAL A 344 1.66 -10.80 0.28
C VAL A 344 2.52 -9.54 0.42
N GLU A 345 3.83 -9.67 0.28
CA GLU A 345 4.79 -8.57 0.34
C GLU A 345 4.57 -7.59 -0.81
N SER A 346 4.27 -8.08 -2.01
CA SER A 346 3.93 -7.25 -3.17
C SER A 346 2.67 -6.43 -2.93
N VAL A 347 1.60 -7.07 -2.42
CA VAL A 347 0.34 -6.40 -2.09
C VAL A 347 0.52 -5.41 -0.93
N ALA A 348 1.23 -5.81 0.13
CA ALA A 348 1.54 -4.96 1.25
C ALA A 348 2.31 -3.72 0.80
N TYR A 349 3.37 -3.89 -0.02
CA TYR A 349 4.12 -2.77 -0.58
C TYR A 349 3.21 -1.87 -1.42
N ALA A 350 2.38 -2.43 -2.30
CA ALA A 350 1.48 -1.64 -3.14
C ALA A 350 0.56 -0.73 -2.30
N LEU A 351 0.07 -1.24 -1.17
CA LEU A 351 -0.80 -0.51 -0.26
C LEU A 351 -0.07 0.53 0.61
N VAL A 352 1.14 0.22 1.08
CA VAL A 352 1.81 1.03 2.12
C VAL A 352 3.11 1.72 1.72
N ALA A 353 3.53 1.59 0.46
CA ALA A 353 4.71 2.28 -0.02
C ALA A 353 4.53 3.80 0.04
N HIS A 354 5.56 4.48 0.55
CA HIS A 354 5.66 5.92 0.53
C HIS A 354 6.12 6.37 -0.87
N ILE A 355 5.16 6.43 -1.79
CA ILE A 355 5.35 6.85 -3.18
C ILE A 355 4.31 7.93 -3.57
N PRO A 356 4.62 8.77 -4.57
CA PRO A 356 3.66 9.74 -5.11
C PRO A 356 2.42 9.05 -5.69
N ASP A 357 1.27 9.74 -5.63
CA ASP A 357 -0.01 9.23 -6.15
C ASP A 357 0.08 8.83 -7.64
N VAL A 358 0.78 9.61 -8.46
CA VAL A 358 0.98 9.29 -9.89
C VAL A 358 1.68 7.94 -10.08
N SER A 359 2.73 7.66 -9.31
CA SER A 359 3.45 6.39 -9.37
C SER A 359 2.61 5.25 -8.80
N ARG A 360 1.81 5.53 -7.76
CA ARG A 360 0.91 4.56 -7.15
C ARG A 360 -0.17 4.11 -8.14
N PHE A 361 -0.85 5.05 -8.79
CA PHE A 361 -1.89 4.72 -9.76
C PHE A 361 -1.33 3.90 -10.92
N LYS A 362 -0.20 4.32 -11.50
CA LYS A 362 0.48 3.53 -12.56
C LYS A 362 0.84 2.11 -12.13
N MET A 363 1.28 1.93 -10.88
CA MET A 363 1.59 0.60 -10.34
C MET A 363 0.33 -0.27 -10.22
N PHE A 364 -0.77 0.29 -9.70
CA PHE A 364 -2.05 -0.43 -9.64
C PHE A 364 -2.62 -0.72 -11.03
N ASP A 365 -2.56 0.23 -11.96
CA ASP A 365 -2.97 0.02 -13.35
C ASP A 365 -2.17 -1.14 -13.97
N SER A 366 -0.86 -1.16 -13.74
CA SER A 366 0.01 -2.25 -14.20
C SER A 366 -0.35 -3.60 -13.56
N LEU A 367 -0.70 -3.61 -12.27
CA LEU A 367 -1.14 -4.82 -11.56
C LEU A 367 -2.47 -5.36 -12.10
N PHE A 368 -3.48 -4.49 -12.29
CA PHE A 368 -4.77 -4.89 -12.87
C PHE A 368 -4.65 -5.30 -14.34
N ALA A 369 -3.71 -4.72 -15.08
CA ALA A 369 -3.43 -5.08 -16.47
C ALA A 369 -2.76 -6.46 -16.63
N LEU A 370 -2.33 -7.13 -15.55
CA LEU A 370 -1.75 -8.48 -15.62
C LEU A 370 -2.76 -9.57 -15.99
N GLY A 371 -4.07 -9.29 -15.88
CA GLY A 371 -5.13 -10.28 -16.10
C GLY A 371 -5.57 -11.05 -14.86
N TYR A 372 -4.88 -10.87 -13.71
CA TYR A 372 -5.19 -11.51 -12.43
C TYR A 372 -5.94 -10.57 -11.46
N SER A 373 -6.97 -9.88 -11.97
CA SER A 373 -7.66 -8.82 -11.20
C SER A 373 -8.46 -9.36 -10.02
N ASP A 374 -9.03 -10.56 -10.15
CA ASP A 374 -9.80 -11.20 -9.09
C ASP A 374 -8.89 -11.69 -7.97
N GLU A 375 -7.76 -12.33 -8.31
CA GLU A 375 -6.74 -12.76 -7.37
C GLU A 375 -6.13 -11.57 -6.62
N LEU A 376 -5.83 -10.48 -7.33
CA LEU A 376 -5.29 -9.27 -6.71
C LEU A 376 -6.27 -8.66 -5.72
N THR A 377 -7.55 -8.56 -6.11
CA THR A 377 -8.58 -7.99 -5.23
C THR A 377 -8.80 -8.87 -4.01
N ASP A 378 -8.84 -10.19 -4.19
CA ASP A 378 -8.95 -11.17 -3.11
C ASP A 378 -7.74 -11.12 -2.16
N ASP A 379 -6.52 -10.97 -2.69
CA ASP A 379 -5.32 -10.81 -1.85
C ASP A 379 -5.33 -9.51 -1.04
N ILE A 380 -5.74 -8.40 -1.67
CA ILE A 380 -5.90 -7.12 -0.96
C ILE A 380 -6.95 -7.27 0.13
N GLU A 381 -8.10 -7.87 -0.18
CA GLU A 381 -9.18 -8.11 0.77
C GLU A 381 -8.73 -8.98 1.94
N LYS A 382 -8.11 -10.13 1.68
CA LYS A 382 -7.56 -11.05 2.69
C LYS A 382 -6.53 -10.36 3.58
N LEU A 383 -5.64 -9.57 3.00
CA LEU A 383 -4.65 -8.82 3.76
C LEU A 383 -5.33 -7.81 4.69
N LEU A 384 -6.27 -7.01 4.19
CA LEU A 384 -7.00 -6.04 5.02
C LEU A 384 -7.82 -6.74 6.11
N LEU A 385 -8.50 -7.84 5.80
CA LEU A 385 -9.28 -8.64 6.75
C LEU A 385 -8.41 -9.20 7.87
N ARG A 386 -7.22 -9.71 7.56
CA ARG A 386 -6.27 -10.21 8.56
C ARG A 386 -5.96 -9.16 9.62
N TYR A 387 -5.74 -7.91 9.20
CA TYR A 387 -5.47 -6.81 10.12
C TYR A 387 -6.72 -6.29 10.81
N LEU A 388 -7.86 -6.23 10.12
CA LEU A 388 -9.14 -5.81 10.71
C LEU A 388 -9.61 -6.76 11.83
N ASN A 389 -9.49 -8.07 11.61
CA ASN A 389 -9.87 -9.09 12.59
C ASN A 389 -8.93 -9.14 13.80
N SER A 390 -7.66 -8.74 13.64
CA SER A 390 -6.72 -8.62 14.75
C SER A 390 -7.14 -7.62 15.84
N PHE A 391 -8.18 -6.82 15.60
CA PHE A 391 -8.74 -5.86 16.57
C PHE A 391 -9.96 -6.36 17.34
N GLN A 392 -10.45 -7.58 17.07
CA GLN A 392 -11.51 -8.22 17.89
C GLN A 392 -10.98 -8.83 19.18
N ASN A 393 -9.67 -9.11 19.24
CA ASN A 393 -8.95 -9.58 20.42
C ASN A 393 -8.10 -8.45 21.00
#